data_AF-A0A7Z9SDB1-F1
#
_entry.id   AF-A0A7Z9SDB1-F1
#
_cell.length_a   1.000
_cell.length_b   1.000
_cell.length_c   1.000
_cell.angle_alpha   90.00
_cell.angle_beta   90.00
_cell.angle_gamma   90.00
#
_symmetry.space_group_name_H-M   'P 1'
#
loop_
_entity.id
_entity.type
_entity.pdbx_description
1 polymer ?
#
loop_
_entity_poly.entity_id
_entity_poly.type
_entity_poly.pdbx_seq_one_letter_code
_entity_poly.pdbx_strand_id
1 'polypeptide(L)'
;GTDGANTPGVWNGIDGRAVSEFKDMVKAFHRENIAVIMDVVYNHVSNYDYHPFKYIDREMYFRLNPKGNYIAHSGCGNDTKTEHSAMRKLILESVKYWMTEYHVDGFRFDLGNLIDPVTRELIIAELKTLNPNVIILAEPWGNGYDPAGFSDMGWASFNDQFRNGVKGQNPIDDLGFIFGSWQGKNSQKSLQRYVTGSLTQSGGQYINVAHSVNYLESHDDHTLGDFIRIGSGQVDENDRISDRLENSLVENDQLTLNKLAALFLLTSQGTTFLHAGQEWARSKVISDTNVPDKKIGKIDHNSYEKDNETNWLNWDEKELNEELVSYYKGLIQIRKNYPEFRHSEPEDYEFVNLGKKIAVAYALDNNIFVAMNGDYKKSLKLNLPVGDWHVLADAERIDLEGERTLSEKVSLPPTSGMILIKSGSVKNR
;
A
#
# COMPACT_ATOMS: atom_id res chain seq x y z
N GLY A 1 -18.74 15.35 -14.51
CA GLY A 1 -19.10 16.45 -13.60
C GLY A 1 -20.54 16.27 -13.24
N THR A 2 -20.80 15.71 -12.05
CA THR A 2 -22.14 15.41 -11.54
C THR A 2 -23.04 16.65 -11.61
N ASP A 3 -24.35 16.46 -11.72
CA ASP A 3 -25.37 17.49 -11.41
C ASP A 3 -25.39 17.80 -9.89
N GLY A 4 -24.26 17.60 -9.21
CA GLY A 4 -24.12 17.72 -7.78
C GLY A 4 -24.48 19.13 -7.32
N ALA A 5 -25.56 19.23 -6.57
CA ALA A 5 -25.89 20.38 -5.77
C ALA A 5 -25.09 20.31 -4.46
N ASN A 6 -24.27 21.34 -4.24
CA ASN A 6 -23.67 21.59 -2.92
C ASN A 6 -24.65 22.33 -1.99
N THR A 7 -25.94 22.31 -2.31
CA THR A 7 -27.01 22.95 -1.52
C THR A 7 -27.67 21.92 -0.63
N PRO A 8 -27.65 22.09 0.70
CA PRO A 8 -28.32 21.19 1.63
C PRO A 8 -29.80 20.97 1.28
N GLY A 9 -30.25 19.72 1.29
CA GLY A 9 -31.64 19.34 1.01
C GLY A 9 -31.99 19.19 -0.47
N VAL A 10 -31.02 19.36 -1.39
CA VAL A 10 -31.21 19.12 -2.82
C VAL A 10 -30.75 17.71 -3.18
N TRP A 11 -31.48 17.04 -4.08
CA TRP A 11 -31.11 15.73 -4.60
C TRP A 11 -29.95 15.83 -5.59
N ASN A 12 -28.99 14.90 -5.47
CA ASN A 12 -27.88 14.73 -6.40
C ASN A 12 -28.13 13.52 -7.31
N GLY A 13 -27.56 13.53 -8.52
CA GLY A 13 -27.61 12.38 -9.43
C GLY A 13 -28.96 12.18 -10.12
N ILE A 14 -29.79 13.22 -10.26
CA ILE A 14 -31.12 13.16 -10.89
C ILE A 14 -30.99 12.77 -12.36
N ASP A 15 -29.96 13.27 -13.04
CA ASP A 15 -29.73 13.00 -14.46
C ASP A 15 -29.11 11.60 -14.71
N GLY A 16 -28.70 10.88 -13.66
CA GLY A 16 -28.04 9.57 -13.78
C GLY A 16 -26.66 9.60 -14.46
N ARG A 17 -26.08 10.79 -14.71
CA ARG A 17 -24.82 10.95 -15.45
C ARG A 17 -23.62 10.22 -14.85
N ALA A 18 -23.65 9.96 -13.53
CA ALA A 18 -22.63 9.18 -12.85
C ALA A 18 -22.41 7.79 -13.49
N VAL A 19 -23.46 7.15 -14.01
CA VAL A 19 -23.36 5.84 -14.67
C VAL A 19 -22.50 5.93 -15.93
N SER A 20 -22.80 6.87 -16.82
CA SER A 20 -22.01 7.06 -18.06
C SER A 20 -20.60 7.57 -17.78
N GLU A 21 -20.46 8.52 -16.86
CA GLU A 21 -19.16 9.11 -16.53
C GLU A 21 -18.19 8.08 -15.92
N PHE A 22 -18.68 7.21 -15.03
CA PHE A 22 -17.86 6.13 -14.48
C PHE A 22 -17.43 5.13 -15.56
N LYS A 23 -18.36 4.72 -16.44
CA LYS A 23 -18.02 3.82 -17.56
C LYS A 23 -17.01 4.44 -18.51
N ASP A 24 -17.11 5.73 -18.79
CA ASP A 24 -16.16 6.43 -19.65
C ASP A 24 -14.79 6.59 -18.97
N MET A 25 -14.74 6.76 -17.65
CA MET A 25 -13.50 6.68 -16.86
C MET A 25 -12.85 5.30 -16.99
N VAL A 26 -13.59 4.21 -16.80
CA VAL A 26 -13.05 2.84 -16.96
C VAL A 26 -12.52 2.62 -18.38
N LYS A 27 -13.28 3.01 -19.41
CA LYS A 27 -12.82 2.95 -20.81
C LYS A 27 -11.55 3.77 -21.04
N ALA A 28 -11.41 4.92 -20.40
CA ALA A 28 -10.23 5.76 -20.52
C ALA A 28 -8.99 5.08 -19.93
N PHE A 29 -9.10 4.47 -18.75
CA PHE A 29 -8.01 3.68 -18.16
C PHE A 29 -7.64 2.47 -19.03
N HIS A 30 -8.63 1.73 -19.54
CA HIS A 30 -8.39 0.58 -20.41
C HIS A 30 -7.69 0.94 -21.73
N ARG A 31 -8.00 2.09 -22.34
CA ARG A 31 -7.29 2.57 -23.54
C ARG A 31 -5.79 2.78 -23.30
N GLU A 32 -5.41 3.09 -22.06
CA GLU A 32 -4.02 3.24 -21.62
C GLU A 32 -3.44 1.95 -21.00
N ASN A 33 -4.14 0.82 -21.12
CA ASN A 33 -3.77 -0.48 -20.53
C ASN A 33 -3.63 -0.45 -18.99
N ILE A 34 -4.49 0.33 -18.32
CA ILE A 34 -4.56 0.43 -16.87
C ILE A 34 -5.84 -0.26 -16.39
N ALA A 35 -5.68 -1.26 -15.52
CA ALA A 35 -6.81 -1.94 -14.88
C ALA A 35 -7.43 -1.08 -13.77
N VAL A 36 -8.74 -1.20 -13.56
CA VAL A 36 -9.51 -0.51 -12.52
C VAL A 36 -9.95 -1.50 -11.45
N ILE A 37 -9.44 -1.33 -10.24
CA ILE A 37 -9.84 -2.08 -9.05
C ILE A 37 -10.76 -1.19 -8.22
N MET A 38 -11.92 -1.71 -7.82
CA MET A 38 -12.88 -0.95 -7.03
C MET A 38 -12.83 -1.32 -5.55
N ASP A 39 -12.70 -0.32 -4.68
CA ASP A 39 -12.90 -0.50 -3.24
C ASP A 39 -14.38 -0.73 -2.94
N VAL A 40 -14.71 -1.80 -2.21
CA VAL A 40 -16.09 -2.21 -1.91
C VAL A 40 -16.30 -2.46 -0.43
N VAL A 41 -17.38 -1.87 0.08
CA VAL A 41 -17.77 -1.92 1.49
C VAL A 41 -19.03 -2.77 1.63
N TYR A 42 -18.83 -4.08 1.82
CA TYR A 42 -19.94 -5.01 2.11
C TYR A 42 -20.10 -5.31 3.59
N ASN A 43 -19.13 -4.92 4.42
CA ASN A 43 -19.07 -5.28 5.84
C ASN A 43 -20.01 -4.44 6.73
N HIS A 44 -20.37 -3.23 6.32
CA HIS A 44 -21.32 -2.35 7.00
C HIS A 44 -22.13 -1.52 5.98
N VAL A 45 -23.02 -0.65 6.45
CA VAL A 45 -23.78 0.30 5.61
C VAL A 45 -23.84 1.64 6.32
N SER A 46 -23.90 2.74 5.56
CA SER A 46 -24.09 4.07 6.14
C SER A 46 -25.56 4.30 6.53
N ASN A 47 -25.79 5.23 7.47
CA ASN A 47 -27.13 5.64 7.91
C ASN A 47 -28.07 4.45 8.20
N TYR A 48 -27.56 3.42 8.90
CA TYR A 48 -28.28 2.14 9.06
C TYR A 48 -29.68 2.29 9.66
N ASP A 49 -29.93 3.37 10.41
CA ASP A 49 -31.26 3.69 10.94
C ASP A 49 -32.31 3.94 9.86
N TYR A 50 -31.89 4.47 8.71
CA TYR A 50 -32.71 4.73 7.53
C TYR A 50 -32.38 3.82 6.34
N HIS A 51 -31.49 2.84 6.53
CA HIS A 51 -31.05 1.99 5.44
C HIS A 51 -32.16 1.01 5.02
N PRO A 52 -32.44 0.83 3.70
CA PRO A 52 -33.51 -0.03 3.21
C PRO A 52 -33.52 -1.44 3.79
N PHE A 53 -32.34 -2.04 4.00
CA PHE A 53 -32.20 -3.36 4.61
C PHE A 53 -32.86 -3.48 5.98
N LYS A 54 -32.83 -2.42 6.79
CA LYS A 54 -33.47 -2.42 8.12
C LYS A 54 -34.99 -2.46 8.03
N TYR A 55 -35.56 -1.82 7.01
CA TYR A 55 -37.01 -1.82 6.73
C TYR A 55 -37.49 -3.09 6.05
N ILE A 56 -36.63 -3.75 5.27
CA ILE A 56 -36.92 -5.05 4.66
C ILE A 56 -36.91 -6.12 5.76
N ASP A 57 -35.75 -6.36 6.36
CA ASP A 57 -35.61 -7.27 7.50
C ASP A 57 -34.22 -7.11 8.15
N ARG A 58 -34.18 -6.49 9.33
CA ARG A 58 -32.92 -6.26 10.03
C ARG A 58 -32.16 -7.55 10.42
N GLU A 59 -32.85 -8.66 10.69
CA GLU A 59 -32.22 -9.91 11.16
C GLU A 59 -31.61 -10.71 10.01
N MET A 60 -32.11 -10.50 8.80
CA MET A 60 -31.53 -11.06 7.57
C MET A 60 -30.24 -10.35 7.18
N TYR A 61 -30.18 -9.02 7.32
CA TYR A 61 -29.08 -8.22 6.76
C TYR A 61 -28.04 -7.77 7.79
N PHE A 62 -28.34 -7.78 9.10
CA PHE A 62 -27.42 -7.31 10.13
C PHE A 62 -27.17 -8.37 11.20
N ARG A 63 -25.95 -8.37 11.73
CA ARG A 63 -25.58 -9.19 12.88
C ARG A 63 -26.12 -8.53 14.13
N LEU A 64 -26.92 -9.27 14.90
CA LEU A 64 -27.50 -8.83 16.16
C LEU A 64 -27.01 -9.71 17.30
N ASN A 65 -26.84 -9.12 18.47
CA ASN A 65 -26.58 -9.87 19.70
C ASN A 65 -27.88 -10.52 20.24
N PRO A 66 -27.83 -11.39 21.27
CA PRO A 66 -29.02 -12.04 21.82
C PRO A 66 -30.10 -11.10 22.39
N LYS A 67 -29.78 -9.82 22.62
CA LYS A 67 -30.73 -8.78 23.06
C LYS A 67 -31.37 -8.02 21.89
N GLY A 68 -31.00 -8.35 20.65
CA GLY A 68 -31.48 -7.69 19.44
C GLY A 68 -30.77 -6.37 19.10
N ASN A 69 -29.64 -6.07 19.75
CA ASN A 69 -28.84 -4.89 19.41
C ASN A 69 -27.86 -5.21 18.27
N TYR A 70 -27.55 -4.22 17.44
CA TYR A 70 -26.56 -4.34 16.38
C TYR A 70 -25.18 -4.67 16.94
N ILE A 71 -24.50 -5.62 16.30
CA ILE A 71 -23.08 -5.86 16.46
C ILE A 71 -22.35 -4.92 15.50
N ALA A 72 -21.24 -4.34 15.95
CA ALA A 72 -20.49 -3.32 15.21
C ALA A 72 -18.98 -3.52 15.41
N HIS A 73 -18.47 -4.69 15.06
CA HIS A 73 -17.03 -4.94 15.07
C HIS A 73 -16.28 -4.13 14.01
N SER A 74 -16.97 -3.64 12.99
CA SER A 74 -16.46 -2.63 12.04
C SER A 74 -16.10 -1.30 12.71
N GLY A 75 -16.71 -0.97 13.86
CA GLY A 75 -16.65 0.36 14.46
C GLY A 75 -17.62 1.37 13.81
N CYS A 76 -18.38 0.96 12.79
CA CYS A 76 -19.26 1.84 12.00
C CYS A 76 -20.75 1.75 12.39
N GLY A 77 -21.05 1.20 13.56
CA GLY A 77 -22.41 1.12 14.13
C GLY A 77 -23.20 -0.15 13.78
N ASN A 78 -22.82 -0.86 12.72
CA ASN A 78 -23.42 -2.16 12.37
C ASN A 78 -22.47 -3.03 11.55
N ASP A 79 -22.65 -4.35 11.63
CA ASP A 79 -22.03 -5.31 10.73
C ASP A 79 -23.10 -6.03 9.93
N THR A 80 -22.88 -6.17 8.62
CA THR A 80 -23.77 -6.94 7.77
C THR A 80 -23.64 -8.44 8.06
N LYS A 81 -24.75 -9.16 7.91
CA LYS A 81 -24.84 -10.60 8.15
C LYS A 81 -24.51 -11.38 6.88
N THR A 82 -23.25 -11.28 6.45
CA THR A 82 -22.78 -11.86 5.18
C THR A 82 -23.05 -13.37 5.06
N GLU A 83 -23.15 -14.07 6.19
CA GLU A 83 -23.45 -15.50 6.23
C GLU A 83 -24.90 -15.86 5.86
N HIS A 84 -25.82 -14.89 5.92
CA HIS A 84 -27.22 -15.08 5.57
C HIS A 84 -27.40 -15.12 4.05
N SER A 85 -28.22 -16.04 3.56
CA SER A 85 -28.37 -16.30 2.11
C SER A 85 -28.79 -15.07 1.31
N ALA A 86 -29.66 -14.21 1.87
CA ALA A 86 -30.10 -12.98 1.20
C ALA A 86 -28.95 -11.96 1.04
N MET A 87 -28.16 -11.72 2.09
CA MET A 87 -27.02 -10.80 2.05
C MET A 87 -25.91 -11.36 1.15
N ARG A 88 -25.59 -12.65 1.27
CA ARG A 88 -24.64 -13.34 0.38
C ARG A 88 -25.02 -13.20 -1.08
N LYS A 89 -26.28 -13.47 -1.42
CA LYS A 89 -26.78 -13.34 -2.79
C LYS A 89 -26.60 -11.91 -3.31
N LEU A 90 -26.94 -10.91 -2.50
CA LEU A 90 -26.76 -9.50 -2.85
C LEU A 90 -25.28 -9.16 -3.12
N ILE A 91 -24.36 -9.64 -2.28
CA ILE A 91 -22.92 -9.41 -2.47
C ILE A 91 -22.45 -10.02 -3.81
N LEU A 92 -22.80 -11.29 -4.06
CA LEU A 92 -22.42 -12.00 -5.30
C LEU A 92 -22.99 -11.33 -6.55
N GLU A 93 -24.27 -10.94 -6.52
CA GLU A 93 -24.91 -10.23 -7.63
C GLU A 93 -24.29 -8.84 -7.85
N SER A 94 -23.95 -8.13 -6.77
CA SER A 94 -23.31 -6.81 -6.84
C SER A 94 -21.92 -6.87 -7.48
N VAL A 95 -21.03 -7.75 -7.00
CA VAL A 95 -19.68 -7.86 -7.59
C VAL A 95 -19.72 -8.30 -9.05
N LYS A 96 -20.63 -9.21 -9.40
CA LYS A 96 -20.88 -9.61 -10.79
C LYS A 96 -21.37 -8.46 -11.65
N TYR A 97 -22.32 -7.68 -11.14
CA TYR A 97 -22.86 -6.53 -11.85
C TYR A 97 -21.77 -5.49 -12.15
N TRP A 98 -20.92 -5.17 -11.18
CA TRP A 98 -19.81 -4.24 -11.41
C TRP A 98 -18.83 -4.73 -12.49
N MET A 99 -18.49 -6.02 -12.51
CA MET A 99 -17.63 -6.55 -13.59
C MET A 99 -18.32 -6.60 -14.94
N THR A 100 -19.59 -6.97 -15.00
CA THR A 100 -20.30 -7.20 -16.28
C THR A 100 -20.87 -5.93 -16.88
N GLU A 101 -21.29 -4.96 -16.07
CA GLU A 101 -21.91 -3.72 -16.53
C GLU A 101 -20.91 -2.55 -16.62
N TYR A 102 -19.96 -2.49 -15.69
CA TYR A 102 -18.97 -1.41 -15.60
C TYR A 102 -17.56 -1.84 -16.01
N HIS A 103 -17.33 -3.14 -16.20
CA HIS A 103 -16.05 -3.70 -16.65
C HIS A 103 -14.87 -3.35 -15.74
N VAL A 104 -15.09 -3.27 -14.43
CA VAL A 104 -13.98 -3.21 -13.46
C VAL A 104 -13.21 -4.53 -13.47
N ASP A 105 -11.90 -4.45 -13.23
CA ASP A 105 -10.96 -5.57 -13.37
C ASP A 105 -10.71 -6.33 -12.06
N GLY A 106 -11.23 -5.81 -10.96
CA GLY A 106 -11.00 -6.37 -9.63
C GLY A 106 -11.62 -5.56 -8.50
N PHE A 107 -11.41 -6.05 -7.28
CA PHE A 107 -11.97 -5.46 -6.07
C PHE A 107 -10.97 -5.44 -4.91
N ARG A 108 -11.00 -4.36 -4.12
CA ARG A 108 -10.43 -4.29 -2.76
C ARG A 108 -11.59 -4.36 -1.77
N PHE A 109 -11.60 -5.38 -0.92
CA PHE A 109 -12.65 -5.57 0.08
C PHE A 109 -12.27 -4.94 1.41
N ASP A 110 -13.03 -3.93 1.80
CA ASP A 110 -12.94 -3.25 3.10
C ASP A 110 -13.30 -4.19 4.25
N LEU A 111 -12.49 -4.18 5.31
CA LEU A 111 -12.63 -5.05 6.50
C LEU A 111 -13.01 -6.48 6.10
N GLY A 112 -12.25 -7.07 5.18
CA GLY A 112 -12.61 -8.32 4.52
C GLY A 112 -12.89 -9.47 5.48
N ASN A 113 -12.28 -9.48 6.68
CA ASN A 113 -12.50 -10.53 7.67
C ASN A 113 -13.90 -10.51 8.29
N LEU A 114 -14.68 -9.42 8.11
CA LEU A 114 -16.10 -9.38 8.47
C LEU A 114 -17.00 -10.09 7.45
N ILE A 115 -16.47 -10.48 6.29
CA ILE A 115 -17.16 -11.33 5.30
C ILE A 115 -16.92 -12.79 5.68
N ASP A 116 -17.99 -13.57 5.86
CA ASP A 116 -17.85 -14.96 6.28
C ASP A 116 -17.05 -15.79 5.25
N PRO A 117 -16.32 -16.84 5.70
CA PRO A 117 -15.47 -17.63 4.80
C PRO A 117 -16.20 -18.20 3.58
N VAL A 118 -17.43 -18.72 3.75
CA VAL A 118 -18.20 -19.31 2.64
C VAL A 118 -18.55 -18.26 1.60
N THR A 119 -18.91 -17.05 2.01
CA THR A 119 -19.14 -15.94 1.07
C THR A 119 -17.85 -15.54 0.35
N ARG A 120 -16.70 -15.50 1.04
CA ARG A 120 -15.40 -15.21 0.41
C ARG A 120 -15.03 -16.25 -0.67
N GLU A 121 -15.23 -17.54 -0.39
CA GLU A 121 -15.01 -18.63 -1.36
C GLU A 121 -15.90 -18.49 -2.60
N LEU A 122 -17.18 -18.17 -2.38
CA LEU A 122 -18.14 -18.00 -3.48
C LEU A 122 -17.84 -16.75 -4.31
N ILE A 123 -17.41 -15.66 -3.68
CA ILE A 123 -16.98 -14.44 -4.39
C ILE A 123 -15.84 -14.79 -5.35
N ILE A 124 -14.76 -15.39 -4.87
CA ILE A 124 -13.61 -15.66 -5.77
C ILE A 124 -13.96 -16.66 -6.87
N ALA A 125 -14.79 -17.67 -6.59
CA ALA A 125 -15.25 -18.62 -7.60
C ALA A 125 -16.08 -17.95 -8.71
N GLU A 126 -17.02 -17.07 -8.33
CA GLU A 126 -17.85 -16.32 -9.28
C GLU A 126 -16.99 -15.37 -10.12
N LEU A 127 -16.13 -14.59 -9.48
CA LEU A 127 -15.30 -13.59 -10.15
C LEU A 127 -14.30 -14.22 -11.13
N LYS A 128 -13.64 -15.33 -10.74
CA LYS A 128 -12.72 -16.06 -11.63
C LYS A 128 -13.42 -16.72 -12.81
N THR A 129 -14.71 -17.03 -12.69
CA THR A 129 -15.52 -17.53 -13.82
C THR A 129 -15.76 -16.43 -14.86
N LEU A 130 -15.90 -15.17 -14.42
CA LEU A 130 -16.08 -14.01 -15.31
C LEU A 130 -14.76 -13.54 -15.92
N ASN A 131 -13.69 -13.47 -15.12
CA ASN A 131 -12.35 -13.12 -15.55
C ASN A 131 -11.32 -13.96 -14.76
N PRO A 132 -10.62 -14.91 -15.39
CA PRO A 132 -9.62 -15.73 -14.69
C PRO A 132 -8.44 -14.92 -14.13
N ASN A 133 -8.24 -13.70 -14.63
CA ASN A 133 -7.20 -12.77 -14.19
C ASN A 133 -7.73 -11.67 -13.24
N VAL A 134 -8.93 -11.84 -12.68
CA VAL A 134 -9.50 -10.85 -11.74
C VAL A 134 -8.56 -10.59 -10.57
N ILE A 135 -8.39 -9.32 -10.21
CA ILE A 135 -7.57 -8.92 -9.07
C ILE A 135 -8.47 -8.82 -7.84
N ILE A 136 -8.15 -9.59 -6.80
CA ILE A 136 -8.88 -9.58 -5.55
C ILE A 136 -7.89 -9.35 -4.41
N LEU A 137 -8.11 -8.27 -3.67
CA LEU A 137 -7.40 -8.01 -2.43
C LEU A 137 -8.36 -7.61 -1.30
N ALA A 138 -7.93 -7.77 -0.06
CA ALA A 138 -8.72 -7.39 1.10
C ALA A 138 -7.85 -6.93 2.26
N GLU A 139 -8.50 -6.24 3.19
CA GLU A 139 -7.98 -6.12 4.53
C GLU A 139 -8.22 -7.43 5.30
N PRO A 140 -7.18 -8.10 5.81
CA PRO A 140 -7.33 -9.37 6.50
C PRO A 140 -7.83 -9.21 7.95
N TRP A 141 -8.29 -8.01 8.33
CA TRP A 141 -8.78 -7.68 9.67
C TRP A 141 -10.27 -7.32 9.69
N GLY A 142 -10.81 -7.20 10.90
CA GLY A 142 -12.23 -6.97 11.18
C GLY A 142 -12.81 -8.13 12.01
N ASN A 143 -12.99 -7.92 13.32
CA ASN A 143 -13.29 -8.98 14.31
C ASN A 143 -12.30 -10.15 14.34
N GLY A 144 -11.03 -9.88 14.08
CA GLY A 144 -9.97 -10.89 13.96
C GLY A 144 -8.90 -10.44 12.98
N TYR A 145 -7.96 -11.33 12.71
CA TYR A 145 -6.86 -11.13 11.79
C TYR A 145 -6.48 -12.48 11.15
N ASP A 146 -6.62 -12.59 9.83
CA ASP A 146 -6.55 -13.88 9.12
C ASP A 146 -5.87 -13.84 7.72
N PRO A 147 -4.69 -13.22 7.55
CA PRO A 147 -4.03 -13.17 6.24
C PRO A 147 -3.73 -14.55 5.65
N ALA A 148 -3.47 -15.55 6.51
CA ALA A 148 -3.23 -16.93 6.09
C ALA A 148 -4.50 -17.57 5.48
N GLY A 149 -5.66 -17.44 6.14
CA GLY A 149 -6.92 -17.96 5.60
C GLY A 149 -7.32 -17.28 4.28
N PHE A 150 -7.07 -15.98 4.14
CA PHE A 150 -7.21 -15.29 2.83
C PHE A 150 -6.28 -15.92 1.79
N SER A 151 -5.01 -16.15 2.13
CA SER A 151 -4.04 -16.75 1.23
C SER A 151 -4.42 -18.16 0.79
N ASP A 152 -4.91 -19.00 1.70
CA ASP A 152 -5.34 -20.38 1.43
C ASP A 152 -6.52 -20.43 0.44
N MET A 153 -7.40 -19.41 0.47
CA MET A 153 -8.50 -19.26 -0.48
C MET A 153 -8.07 -18.65 -1.82
N GLY A 154 -6.82 -18.22 -1.98
CA GLY A 154 -6.32 -17.57 -3.19
C GLY A 154 -6.59 -16.07 -3.27
N TRP A 155 -6.82 -15.41 -2.12
CA TRP A 155 -6.98 -13.97 -2.04
C TRP A 155 -5.66 -13.29 -1.69
N ALA A 156 -5.42 -12.11 -2.27
CA ALA A 156 -4.40 -11.23 -1.75
C ALA A 156 -4.90 -10.45 -0.53
N SER A 157 -4.01 -10.09 0.38
CA SER A 157 -4.35 -9.22 1.50
C SER A 157 -3.23 -8.25 1.84
N PHE A 158 -3.60 -7.10 2.42
CA PHE A 158 -2.65 -6.10 2.91
C PHE A 158 -1.69 -6.72 3.94
N ASN A 159 -0.39 -6.62 3.65
CA ASN A 159 0.68 -7.16 4.49
C ASN A 159 1.17 -6.10 5.49
N ASP A 160 0.50 -6.02 6.63
CA ASP A 160 0.84 -5.12 7.73
C ASP A 160 2.17 -5.51 8.42
N GLN A 161 2.59 -6.78 8.39
CA GLN A 161 3.92 -7.17 8.87
C GLN A 161 5.03 -6.52 8.06
N PHE A 162 4.88 -6.47 6.73
CA PHE A 162 5.79 -5.73 5.84
C PHE A 162 5.76 -4.25 6.15
N ARG A 163 4.57 -3.63 6.17
CA ARG A 163 4.41 -2.19 6.48
C ARG A 163 5.09 -1.80 7.79
N ASN A 164 4.75 -2.50 8.87
CA ASN A 164 5.24 -2.20 10.21
C ASN A 164 6.73 -2.54 10.34
N GLY A 165 7.19 -3.64 9.74
CA GLY A 165 8.61 -4.01 9.78
C GLY A 165 9.51 -3.03 9.03
N VAL A 166 9.03 -2.44 7.93
CA VAL A 166 9.79 -1.49 7.11
C VAL A 166 9.68 -0.06 7.66
N LYS A 167 8.46 0.49 7.75
CA LYS A 167 8.22 1.88 8.17
C LYS A 167 8.12 2.00 9.70
N GLY A 168 7.43 1.07 10.34
CA GLY A 168 6.97 1.17 11.72
C GLY A 168 5.45 1.16 11.80
N GLN A 169 4.91 0.90 12.99
CA GLN A 169 3.47 0.95 13.24
C GLN A 169 3.02 2.36 13.67
N ASN A 170 3.85 3.07 14.44
CA ASN A 170 3.56 4.40 14.96
C ASN A 170 4.81 5.30 14.77
N PRO A 171 4.67 6.53 14.26
CA PRO A 171 5.83 7.40 14.00
C PRO A 171 6.50 7.94 15.26
N ILE A 172 5.93 7.74 16.46
CA ILE A 172 6.44 8.32 17.71
C ILE A 172 7.31 7.31 18.46
N ASP A 173 6.81 6.09 18.64
CA ASP A 173 7.40 5.12 19.56
C ASP A 173 7.54 3.70 19.00
N ASP A 174 7.15 3.44 17.75
CA ASP A 174 7.23 2.12 17.14
C ASP A 174 7.72 2.16 15.68
N LEU A 175 8.95 2.67 15.52
CA LEU A 175 9.63 2.84 14.24
C LEU A 175 10.22 1.53 13.67
N GLY A 176 10.28 1.45 12.34
CA GLY A 176 10.75 0.28 11.61
C GLY A 176 12.19 0.39 11.08
N PHE A 177 12.50 -0.54 10.17
CA PHE A 177 13.81 -0.72 9.55
C PHE A 177 14.41 0.58 8.99
N ILE A 178 13.62 1.40 8.29
CA ILE A 178 14.14 2.60 7.62
C ILE A 178 14.68 3.63 8.62
N PHE A 179 14.21 3.61 9.87
CA PHE A 179 14.68 4.47 10.97
C PHE A 179 15.78 3.81 11.83
N GLY A 180 16.37 2.70 11.35
CA GLY A 180 17.40 1.99 12.10
C GLY A 180 16.88 1.32 13.37
N SER A 181 15.64 0.82 13.32
CA SER A 181 14.99 0.12 14.43
C SER A 181 14.34 -1.19 13.98
N TRP A 182 14.16 -2.11 14.92
CA TRP A 182 13.37 -3.32 14.71
C TRP A 182 12.02 -3.16 15.37
N GLN A 183 10.97 -2.94 14.57
CA GLN A 183 9.60 -2.89 15.06
C GLN A 183 9.23 -4.26 15.69
N GLY A 184 8.75 -4.28 16.93
CA GLY A 184 8.34 -5.50 17.62
C GLY A 184 9.39 -6.62 17.64
N LYS A 185 9.04 -7.80 17.08
CA LYS A 185 9.93 -8.98 17.00
C LYS A 185 10.67 -9.08 15.67
N ASN A 186 10.68 -8.02 14.88
CA ASN A 186 11.38 -8.02 13.60
C ASN A 186 12.90 -8.21 13.79
N SER A 187 13.52 -8.73 12.76
CA SER A 187 14.96 -8.95 12.69
C SER A 187 15.40 -8.95 11.23
N GLN A 188 16.70 -9.13 10.98
CA GLN A 188 17.21 -9.32 9.63
C GLN A 188 16.47 -10.45 8.89
N LYS A 189 16.10 -11.55 9.57
CA LYS A 189 15.33 -12.65 8.96
C LYS A 189 13.93 -12.20 8.52
N SER A 190 13.31 -11.28 9.25
CA SER A 190 12.02 -10.71 8.85
C SER A 190 12.14 -9.92 7.56
N LEU A 191 13.20 -9.12 7.38
CA LEU A 191 13.45 -8.39 6.13
C LEU A 191 13.70 -9.34 4.96
N GLN A 192 14.48 -10.40 5.17
CA GLN A 192 14.72 -11.45 4.17
C GLN A 192 13.41 -12.10 3.73
N ARG A 193 12.54 -12.39 4.69
CA ARG A 193 11.19 -12.90 4.43
C ARG A 193 10.31 -11.90 3.67
N TYR A 194 10.40 -10.60 3.97
CA TYR A 194 9.64 -9.56 3.25
C TYR A 194 10.07 -9.45 1.80
N VAL A 195 11.38 -9.39 1.51
CA VAL A 195 11.87 -9.29 0.13
C VAL A 195 11.61 -10.55 -0.69
N THR A 196 11.40 -11.70 -0.05
CA THR A 196 11.02 -12.99 -0.68
C THR A 196 9.50 -13.22 -0.71
N GLY A 197 8.69 -12.18 -0.47
CA GLY A 197 7.24 -12.23 -0.69
C GLY A 197 6.44 -12.80 0.48
N SER A 198 7.04 -12.86 1.68
CA SER A 198 6.36 -13.22 2.93
C SER A 198 5.72 -14.62 2.91
N LEU A 199 6.40 -15.58 2.27
CA LEU A 199 5.91 -16.95 2.11
C LEU A 199 5.88 -17.75 3.43
N THR A 200 4.87 -18.60 3.62
CA THR A 200 4.70 -19.46 4.81
C THR A 200 5.90 -20.40 5.02
N GLN A 201 6.49 -20.92 3.95
CA GLN A 201 7.71 -21.76 4.03
C GLN A 201 8.92 -21.01 4.64
N SER A 202 8.93 -19.68 4.54
CA SER A 202 9.93 -18.79 5.13
C SER A 202 9.45 -18.19 6.47
N GLY A 203 8.42 -18.77 7.08
CA GLY A 203 7.80 -18.28 8.32
C GLY A 203 6.93 -17.03 8.13
N GLY A 204 6.43 -16.81 6.92
CA GLY A 204 5.51 -15.72 6.57
C GLY A 204 4.05 -16.12 6.64
N GLN A 205 3.19 -15.35 5.98
CA GLN A 205 1.74 -15.45 6.10
C GLN A 205 1.08 -16.01 4.83
N TYR A 206 1.80 -16.04 3.70
CA TYR A 206 1.21 -16.29 2.40
C TYR A 206 1.71 -17.57 1.75
N ILE A 207 0.84 -18.35 1.13
CA ILE A 207 1.24 -19.55 0.38
C ILE A 207 1.77 -19.21 -1.02
N ASN A 208 1.50 -17.99 -1.50
CA ASN A 208 1.92 -17.48 -2.80
C ASN A 208 2.31 -15.99 -2.66
N VAL A 209 3.38 -15.57 -3.32
CA VAL A 209 3.88 -14.18 -3.27
C VAL A 209 2.83 -13.18 -3.78
N ALA A 210 1.99 -13.58 -4.75
CA ALA A 210 0.92 -12.74 -5.29
C ALA A 210 -0.16 -12.41 -4.24
N HIS A 211 -0.27 -13.22 -3.18
CA HIS A 211 -1.22 -12.98 -2.10
C HIS A 211 -0.74 -11.91 -1.11
N SER A 212 0.53 -11.50 -1.19
CA SER A 212 1.10 -10.46 -0.33
C SER A 212 0.98 -9.10 -1.00
N VAL A 213 0.09 -8.23 -0.49
CA VAL A 213 0.02 -6.82 -0.91
C VAL A 213 0.96 -6.02 -0.01
N ASN A 214 2.17 -5.79 -0.50
CA ASN A 214 3.19 -5.00 0.18
C ASN A 214 2.93 -3.51 -0.04
N TYR A 215 2.92 -2.75 1.05
CA TYR A 215 2.60 -1.33 1.06
C TYR A 215 3.27 -0.64 2.24
N LEU A 216 3.43 0.67 2.15
CA LEU A 216 3.93 1.52 3.24
C LEU A 216 2.96 2.65 3.60
N GLU A 217 2.00 2.92 2.73
CA GLU A 217 0.99 3.96 2.85
C GLU A 217 -0.32 3.48 2.21
N SER A 218 -1.43 3.92 2.80
CA SER A 218 -2.79 3.78 2.28
C SER A 218 -3.53 5.10 2.52
N HIS A 219 -4.84 5.12 2.24
CA HIS A 219 -5.66 6.28 2.60
C HIS A 219 -5.82 6.43 4.11
N ASP A 220 -5.82 5.32 4.85
CA ASP A 220 -5.79 5.28 6.32
C ASP A 220 -4.43 5.69 6.89
N ASP A 221 -4.47 6.13 8.15
CA ASP A 221 -3.32 6.56 8.95
C ASP A 221 -2.58 7.77 8.34
N HIS A 222 -1.40 8.06 8.90
CA HIS A 222 -0.47 9.03 8.36
C HIS A 222 0.05 8.57 6.99
N THR A 223 0.22 9.54 6.07
CA THR A 223 1.01 9.30 4.84
C THR A 223 2.43 8.85 5.21
N LEU A 224 3.15 8.17 4.33
CA LEU A 224 4.56 7.85 4.51
C LEU A 224 5.39 9.12 4.68
N GLY A 225 5.08 10.18 3.92
CA GLY A 225 5.71 11.48 4.05
C GLY A 225 5.55 12.06 5.46
N ASP A 226 4.33 12.14 5.97
CA ASP A 226 4.06 12.66 7.30
C ASP A 226 4.57 11.75 8.42
N PHE A 227 4.49 10.43 8.22
CA PHE A 227 5.10 9.46 9.13
C PHE A 227 6.61 9.69 9.24
N ILE A 228 7.30 9.93 8.11
CA ILE A 228 8.74 10.23 8.10
C ILE A 228 9.03 11.57 8.78
N ARG A 229 8.24 12.62 8.53
CA ARG A 229 8.40 13.93 9.18
C ARG A 229 8.32 13.83 10.71
N ILE A 230 7.34 13.08 11.21
CA ILE A 230 7.16 12.87 12.63
C ILE A 230 8.25 11.94 13.18
N GLY A 231 8.50 10.80 12.52
CA GLY A 231 9.46 9.79 12.97
C GLY A 231 10.93 10.21 12.89
N SER A 232 11.26 11.19 12.06
CA SER A 232 12.57 11.83 12.05
C SER A 232 12.69 12.99 13.05
N GLY A 233 11.60 13.37 13.71
CA GLY A 233 11.53 14.50 14.64
C GLY A 233 11.60 15.88 13.98
N GLN A 234 11.29 15.99 12.68
CA GLN A 234 11.23 17.30 12.01
C GLN A 234 9.96 18.07 12.38
N VAL A 235 8.88 17.33 12.63
CA VAL A 235 7.58 17.87 13.04
C VAL A 235 7.13 17.09 14.28
N ASP A 236 6.68 17.79 15.32
CA ASP A 236 5.98 17.14 16.43
C ASP A 236 4.54 16.85 16.00
N GLU A 237 3.98 15.69 16.39
CA GLU A 237 2.60 15.32 16.06
C GLU A 237 1.56 16.37 16.52
N ASN A 238 1.90 17.20 17.50
CA ASN A 238 1.03 18.23 18.06
C ASN A 238 1.23 19.61 17.44
N ASP A 239 2.23 19.79 16.57
CA ASP A 239 2.55 21.06 15.95
C ASP A 239 1.40 21.60 15.10
N ARG A 240 1.36 22.92 14.99
CA ARG A 240 0.49 23.63 14.05
C ARG A 240 1.35 24.20 12.93
N ILE A 241 1.26 23.54 11.79
CA ILE A 241 1.90 23.91 10.53
C ILE A 241 1.08 25.01 9.87
N SER A 242 1.71 26.16 9.64
CA SER A 242 1.11 27.29 8.94
C SER A 242 1.26 27.20 7.42
N ASP A 243 2.35 26.61 6.94
CA ASP A 243 2.63 26.44 5.50
C ASP A 243 2.61 24.95 5.13
N ARG A 244 1.57 24.57 4.40
CA ARG A 244 1.32 23.18 4.00
C ARG A 244 2.26 22.72 2.90
N LEU A 245 2.65 23.63 2.00
CA LEU A 245 3.55 23.32 0.90
C LEU A 245 4.98 23.19 1.42
N GLU A 246 5.42 24.11 2.29
CA GLU A 246 6.73 24.02 2.95
C GLU A 246 6.86 22.73 3.77
N ASN A 247 5.83 22.37 4.54
CA ASN A 247 5.83 21.10 5.27
C ASN A 247 6.00 19.89 4.35
N SER A 248 5.49 19.97 3.11
CA SER A 248 5.56 18.87 2.15
C SER A 248 6.94 18.70 1.52
N LEU A 249 7.84 19.68 1.60
CA LEU A 249 9.21 19.54 1.10
C LEU A 249 9.95 18.42 1.84
N VAL A 250 10.67 17.56 1.10
CA VAL A 250 11.59 16.58 1.69
C VAL A 250 13.02 16.83 1.24
N GLU A 251 13.93 16.96 2.21
CA GLU A 251 15.36 17.16 1.96
C GLU A 251 16.19 16.24 2.88
N ASN A 252 17.48 16.10 2.56
CA ASN A 252 18.48 15.44 3.41
C ASN A 252 18.01 14.05 3.91
N ASP A 253 17.91 13.88 5.23
CA ASP A 253 17.54 12.62 5.89
C ASP A 253 16.13 12.16 5.49
N GLN A 254 15.18 13.07 5.30
CA GLN A 254 13.81 12.72 4.91
C GLN A 254 13.75 12.17 3.49
N LEU A 255 14.45 12.82 2.56
CA LEU A 255 14.54 12.36 1.18
C LEU A 255 15.20 10.97 1.14
N THR A 256 16.25 10.78 1.94
CA THR A 256 16.98 9.53 2.08
C THR A 256 16.10 8.40 2.64
N LEU A 257 15.31 8.67 3.69
CA LEU A 257 14.32 7.75 4.26
C LEU A 257 13.24 7.36 3.24
N ASN A 258 12.71 8.34 2.50
CA ASN A 258 11.69 8.11 1.48
C ASN A 258 12.25 7.24 0.33
N LYS A 259 13.48 7.50 -0.13
CA LYS A 259 14.15 6.68 -1.16
C LYS A 259 14.42 5.25 -0.67
N LEU A 260 14.89 5.08 0.56
CA LEU A 260 15.11 3.74 1.14
C LEU A 260 13.79 2.95 1.25
N ALA A 261 12.73 3.60 1.71
CA ALA A 261 11.38 3.02 1.77
C ALA A 261 10.90 2.58 0.38
N ALA A 262 11.04 3.45 -0.64
CA ALA A 262 10.68 3.16 -2.01
C ALA A 262 11.46 1.97 -2.58
N LEU A 263 12.78 1.93 -2.36
CA LEU A 263 13.66 0.87 -2.83
C LEU A 263 13.31 -0.47 -2.19
N PHE A 264 13.07 -0.51 -0.87
CA PHE A 264 12.64 -1.74 -0.20
C PHE A 264 11.33 -2.26 -0.81
N LEU A 265 10.35 -1.38 -0.97
CA LEU A 265 9.03 -1.73 -1.52
C LEU A 265 9.12 -2.27 -2.95
N LEU A 266 9.86 -1.58 -3.84
CA LEU A 266 9.90 -1.90 -5.27
C LEU A 266 10.87 -3.03 -5.63
N THR A 267 11.75 -3.45 -4.72
CA THR A 267 12.64 -4.61 -4.90
C THR A 267 12.14 -5.89 -4.22
N SER A 268 11.02 -5.84 -3.51
CA SER A 268 10.44 -7.01 -2.82
C SER A 268 9.53 -7.83 -3.75
N GLN A 269 9.52 -9.17 -3.60
CA GLN A 269 8.53 -10.03 -4.25
C GLN A 269 7.12 -9.75 -3.74
N GLY A 270 6.13 -10.06 -4.59
CA GLY A 270 4.71 -9.86 -4.31
C GLY A 270 4.13 -8.60 -4.94
N THR A 271 2.87 -8.33 -4.60
CA THR A 271 2.11 -7.21 -5.15
C THR A 271 2.56 -5.91 -4.48
N THR A 272 3.02 -4.94 -5.27
CA THR A 272 3.36 -3.60 -4.76
C THR A 272 2.15 -2.69 -4.83
N PHE A 273 1.78 -2.09 -3.70
CA PHE A 273 0.73 -1.09 -3.60
C PHE A 273 1.32 0.26 -3.18
N LEU A 274 0.90 1.33 -3.87
CA LEU A 274 1.30 2.71 -3.61
C LEU A 274 0.04 3.56 -3.42
N HIS A 275 0.01 4.36 -2.36
CA HIS A 275 -1.01 5.38 -2.22
C HIS A 275 -0.68 6.60 -3.10
N ALA A 276 -1.70 7.23 -3.67
CA ALA A 276 -1.52 8.36 -4.56
C ALA A 276 -0.88 9.55 -3.83
N GLY A 277 0.30 9.95 -4.29
CA GLY A 277 1.12 11.02 -3.72
C GLY A 277 2.23 10.55 -2.78
N GLN A 278 2.33 9.25 -2.49
CA GLN A 278 3.47 8.69 -1.76
C GLN A 278 4.80 9.01 -2.47
N GLU A 279 4.80 9.03 -3.80
CA GLU A 279 5.97 9.28 -4.64
C GLU A 279 6.52 10.71 -4.57
N TRP A 280 5.78 11.64 -3.97
CA TRP A 280 6.23 13.01 -3.68
C TRP A 280 6.09 13.37 -2.20
N ALA A 281 6.01 12.35 -1.32
CA ALA A 281 5.89 12.54 0.13
C ALA A 281 4.68 13.42 0.55
N ARG A 282 3.52 13.18 -0.07
CA ARG A 282 2.24 13.86 0.22
C ARG A 282 2.02 14.14 1.71
N SER A 283 1.47 15.32 2.03
CA SER A 283 1.10 15.70 3.38
C SER A 283 -0.41 15.91 3.56
N LYS A 284 -0.94 15.57 4.73
CA LYS A 284 -2.34 15.72 5.13
C LYS A 284 -2.52 16.73 6.26
N VAL A 285 -1.91 17.91 6.13
CA VAL A 285 -2.15 19.03 7.06
C VAL A 285 -3.57 19.57 6.89
N ILE A 286 -4.33 19.67 7.99
CA ILE A 286 -5.71 20.13 8.02
C ILE A 286 -5.80 21.57 7.52
N SER A 287 -6.49 21.74 6.39
CA SER A 287 -6.73 23.03 5.73
C SER A 287 -7.61 23.95 6.59
N ASP A 288 -7.34 25.25 6.51
CA ASP A 288 -8.22 26.27 7.09
C ASP A 288 -9.41 26.50 6.16
N THR A 289 -10.60 26.12 6.62
CA THR A 289 -11.84 26.23 5.83
C THR A 289 -12.89 27.00 6.61
N ASN A 290 -14.03 27.29 5.96
CA ASN A 290 -15.17 27.91 6.65
C ASN A 290 -15.91 26.96 7.61
N VAL A 291 -15.55 25.67 7.66
CA VAL A 291 -16.10 24.70 8.61
C VAL A 291 -15.23 24.69 9.87
N PRO A 292 -15.82 24.85 11.08
CA PRO A 292 -15.03 24.85 12.31
C PRO A 292 -14.29 23.53 12.53
N ASP A 293 -12.96 23.58 12.54
CA ASP A 293 -12.10 22.48 12.93
C ASP A 293 -11.07 22.95 13.96
N LYS A 294 -11.04 22.30 15.13
CA LYS A 294 -10.11 22.67 16.21
C LYS A 294 -8.67 22.27 15.90
N LYS A 295 -8.44 21.43 14.90
CA LYS A 295 -7.15 20.85 14.54
C LYS A 295 -6.53 21.49 13.29
N ILE A 296 -7.05 22.62 12.78
CA ILE A 296 -6.45 23.35 11.64
C ILE A 296 -4.92 23.49 11.79
N GLY A 297 -4.18 23.17 10.74
CA GLY A 297 -2.70 23.18 10.74
C GLY A 297 -2.05 21.95 11.38
N LYS A 298 -2.81 21.01 11.96
CA LYS A 298 -2.24 19.72 12.41
C LYS A 298 -2.24 18.72 11.26
N ILE A 299 -1.33 17.74 11.31
CA ILE A 299 -1.36 16.58 10.42
C ILE A 299 -2.55 15.67 10.81
N ASP A 300 -3.32 15.23 9.81
CA ASP A 300 -4.47 14.35 10.00
C ASP A 300 -4.15 12.90 9.62
N HIS A 301 -4.17 12.01 10.61
CA HIS A 301 -4.03 10.56 10.42
C HIS A 301 -5.35 9.86 10.08
N ASN A 302 -6.49 10.55 10.15
CA ASN A 302 -7.79 9.95 9.86
C ASN A 302 -8.72 10.97 9.21
N SER A 303 -8.40 11.31 7.97
CA SER A 303 -8.97 12.42 7.20
C SER A 303 -10.23 12.05 6.40
N TYR A 304 -10.98 11.03 6.80
CA TYR A 304 -12.10 10.49 6.00
C TYR A 304 -13.19 11.52 5.66
N GLU A 305 -13.35 12.57 6.49
CA GLU A 305 -14.38 13.59 6.36
C GLU A 305 -13.90 14.92 5.74
N LYS A 306 -12.65 14.97 5.24
CA LYS A 306 -12.07 16.19 4.67
C LYS A 306 -12.23 16.22 3.15
N ASP A 307 -13.25 16.89 2.65
CA ASP A 307 -13.33 17.26 1.23
C ASP A 307 -12.80 18.68 1.01
N ASN A 308 -11.49 18.82 1.14
CA ASN A 308 -10.77 20.08 0.97
C ASN A 308 -9.29 19.77 0.72
N GLU A 309 -8.45 20.81 0.73
CA GLU A 309 -7.04 20.71 0.39
C GLU A 309 -6.27 19.74 1.29
N THR A 310 -6.77 19.40 2.49
CA THR A 310 -6.20 18.34 3.35
C THR A 310 -6.06 17.00 2.59
N ASN A 311 -7.02 16.69 1.72
CA ASN A 311 -7.09 15.42 1.00
C ASN A 311 -6.89 15.53 -0.51
N TRP A 312 -7.04 16.71 -1.09
CA TRP A 312 -6.80 16.87 -2.52
C TRP A 312 -5.34 16.56 -2.85
N LEU A 313 -5.10 15.95 -4.01
CA LEU A 313 -3.74 15.77 -4.51
C LEU A 313 -3.20 17.14 -4.93
N ASN A 314 -2.19 17.62 -4.20
CA ASN A 314 -1.55 18.90 -4.47
C ASN A 314 -0.40 18.70 -5.47
N TRP A 315 -0.61 19.15 -6.71
CA TRP A 315 0.38 18.99 -7.78
C TRP A 315 1.62 19.87 -7.58
N ASP A 316 1.55 20.91 -6.76
CA ASP A 316 2.72 21.72 -6.42
C ASP A 316 3.71 20.93 -5.54
N GLU A 317 3.22 20.00 -4.70
CA GLU A 317 4.08 19.09 -3.91
C GLU A 317 4.88 18.15 -4.83
N LYS A 318 4.26 17.73 -5.95
CA LYS A 318 4.94 16.90 -6.96
C LYS A 318 6.09 17.66 -7.61
N GLU A 319 5.91 18.94 -7.92
CA GLU A 319 6.97 19.79 -8.49
C GLU A 319 8.05 20.06 -7.45
N LEU A 320 7.65 20.34 -6.21
CA LEU A 320 8.55 20.59 -5.08
C LEU A 320 9.48 19.40 -4.80
N ASN A 321 8.96 18.17 -4.91
CA ASN A 321 9.70 16.93 -4.63
C ASN A 321 10.00 16.11 -5.91
N GLU A 322 10.28 16.78 -7.03
CA GLU A 322 10.47 16.12 -8.34
C GLU A 322 11.58 15.05 -8.35
N GLU A 323 12.60 15.21 -7.50
CA GLU A 323 13.69 14.25 -7.35
C GLU A 323 13.16 12.91 -6.82
N LEU A 324 12.29 12.95 -5.81
CA LEU A 324 11.69 11.74 -5.24
C LEU A 324 10.77 11.06 -6.26
N VAL A 325 9.96 11.84 -6.99
CA VAL A 325 9.10 11.32 -8.05
C VAL A 325 9.91 10.61 -9.13
N SER A 326 11.02 11.23 -9.54
CA SER A 326 11.94 10.65 -10.54
C SER A 326 12.59 9.37 -10.04
N TYR A 327 12.93 9.30 -8.75
CA TYR A 327 13.46 8.11 -8.11
C TYR A 327 12.44 6.95 -8.12
N TYR A 328 11.19 7.21 -7.72
CA TYR A 328 10.10 6.22 -7.80
C TYR A 328 9.87 5.72 -9.22
N LYS A 329 9.80 6.63 -10.21
CA LYS A 329 9.66 6.25 -11.64
C LYS A 329 10.79 5.34 -12.09
N GLY A 330 12.02 5.66 -11.73
CA GLY A 330 13.19 4.86 -12.07
C GLY A 330 13.16 3.46 -11.43
N LEU A 331 12.81 3.36 -10.14
CA LEU A 331 12.64 2.07 -9.47
C LEU A 331 11.50 1.22 -10.09
N ILE A 332 10.38 1.84 -10.46
CA ILE A 332 9.29 1.17 -11.18
C ILE A 332 9.80 0.64 -12.53
N GLN A 333 10.61 1.43 -13.25
CA GLN A 333 11.19 0.99 -14.52
C GLN A 333 12.18 -0.17 -14.34
N ILE A 334 13.01 -0.13 -13.29
CA ILE A 334 13.89 -1.25 -12.91
C ILE A 334 13.06 -2.51 -12.65
N ARG A 335 12.02 -2.44 -11.80
CA ARG A 335 11.13 -3.57 -11.51
C ARG A 335 10.44 -4.13 -12.76
N LYS A 336 10.10 -3.28 -13.73
CA LYS A 336 9.52 -3.70 -15.01
C LYS A 336 10.55 -4.38 -15.92
N ASN A 337 11.74 -3.82 -16.03
CA ASN A 337 12.81 -4.32 -16.91
C ASN A 337 13.41 -5.65 -16.39
N TYR A 338 13.50 -5.81 -15.08
CA TYR A 338 14.13 -6.96 -14.42
C TYR A 338 13.06 -7.87 -13.76
N PRO A 339 12.56 -8.91 -14.48
CA PRO A 339 11.52 -9.81 -13.99
C PRO A 339 11.89 -10.57 -12.73
N GLU A 340 13.18 -10.68 -12.40
CA GLU A 340 13.71 -11.27 -11.17
C GLU A 340 13.03 -10.65 -9.94
N PHE A 341 12.74 -9.34 -9.94
CA PHE A 341 12.02 -8.68 -8.83
C PHE A 341 10.54 -9.08 -8.68
N ARG A 342 9.99 -9.84 -9.64
CA ARG A 342 8.57 -10.24 -9.70
C ARG A 342 8.34 -11.74 -9.79
N HIS A 343 9.36 -12.52 -10.16
CA HIS A 343 9.22 -13.92 -10.56
C HIS A 343 10.29 -14.85 -9.98
N SER A 344 11.19 -14.35 -9.14
CA SER A 344 12.17 -15.20 -8.46
C SER A 344 11.57 -15.91 -7.25
N GLU A 345 12.01 -17.14 -7.05
CA GLU A 345 11.66 -17.99 -5.92
C GLU A 345 12.67 -17.82 -4.78
N PRO A 346 12.34 -18.22 -3.53
CA PRO A 346 13.24 -18.04 -2.39
C PRO A 346 14.63 -18.66 -2.56
N GLU A 347 14.75 -19.73 -3.35
CA GLU A 347 16.02 -20.42 -3.62
C GLU A 347 16.96 -19.60 -4.52
N ASP A 348 16.42 -18.63 -5.28
CA ASP A 348 17.21 -17.73 -6.14
C ASP A 348 17.95 -16.64 -5.35
N TYR A 349 17.67 -16.53 -4.04
CA TYR A 349 18.25 -15.53 -3.15
C TYR A 349 19.46 -16.05 -2.39
N GLU A 350 20.61 -15.37 -2.58
CA GLU A 350 21.79 -15.57 -1.75
C GLU A 350 21.96 -14.39 -0.79
N PHE A 351 21.50 -14.55 0.45
CA PHE A 351 21.59 -13.51 1.46
C PHE A 351 22.99 -13.37 2.07
N VAL A 352 23.44 -12.12 2.20
CA VAL A 352 24.68 -11.78 2.91
C VAL A 352 24.46 -11.86 4.43
N ASN A 353 25.37 -12.52 5.16
CA ASN A 353 25.37 -12.49 6.61
C ASN A 353 25.88 -11.14 7.13
N LEU A 354 25.00 -10.36 7.75
CA LEU A 354 25.30 -9.01 8.21
C LEU A 354 25.52 -8.93 9.72
N GLY A 355 25.35 -10.04 10.45
CA GLY A 355 25.46 -10.12 11.90
C GLY A 355 24.33 -9.36 12.60
N LYS A 356 24.69 -8.38 13.43
CA LYS A 356 23.72 -7.56 14.19
C LYS A 356 23.38 -6.22 13.52
N LYS A 357 23.81 -6.01 12.27
CA LYS A 357 23.54 -4.76 11.55
C LYS A 357 22.06 -4.68 11.17
N ILE A 358 21.54 -3.46 11.16
CA ILE A 358 20.18 -3.17 10.68
C ILE A 358 20.28 -2.97 9.18
N ALA A 359 20.35 -4.08 8.45
CA ALA A 359 20.56 -4.09 7.02
C ALA A 359 20.01 -5.39 6.42
N VAL A 360 19.78 -5.37 5.11
CA VAL A 360 19.52 -6.56 4.31
C VAL A 360 20.30 -6.43 3.00
N ALA A 361 20.96 -7.52 2.59
CA ALA A 361 21.66 -7.57 1.32
C ALA A 361 21.58 -8.98 0.74
N TYR A 362 21.40 -9.06 -0.58
CA TYR A 362 21.23 -10.32 -1.29
C TYR A 362 21.72 -10.21 -2.73
N ALA A 363 22.26 -11.31 -3.25
CA ALA A 363 22.32 -11.55 -4.68
C ALA A 363 21.05 -12.28 -5.12
N LEU A 364 20.54 -11.93 -6.30
CA LEU A 364 19.34 -12.51 -6.90
C LEU A 364 19.71 -13.05 -8.28
N ASP A 365 19.47 -14.35 -8.48
CA ASP A 365 19.76 -15.09 -9.72
C ASP A 365 21.18 -14.83 -10.28
N ASN A 366 22.16 -14.67 -9.38
CA ASN A 366 23.58 -14.40 -9.66
C ASN A 366 23.90 -13.14 -10.49
N ASN A 367 22.90 -12.33 -10.84
CA ASN A 367 23.02 -11.24 -11.80
C ASN A 367 22.59 -9.89 -11.22
N ILE A 368 21.82 -9.88 -10.14
CA ILE A 368 21.40 -8.66 -9.44
C ILE A 368 21.94 -8.71 -8.02
N PHE A 369 22.41 -7.59 -7.49
CA PHE A 369 22.79 -7.45 -6.09
C PHE A 369 22.07 -6.24 -5.50
N VAL A 370 21.36 -6.47 -4.41
CA VAL A 370 20.66 -5.41 -3.67
C VAL A 370 21.21 -5.35 -2.26
N ALA A 371 21.45 -4.14 -1.78
CA ALA A 371 21.80 -3.89 -0.38
C ALA A 371 21.03 -2.68 0.15
N MET A 372 20.62 -2.78 1.40
CA MET A 372 19.86 -1.75 2.11
C MET A 372 20.41 -1.62 3.53
N ASN A 373 20.80 -0.41 3.90
CA ASN A 373 21.34 -0.05 5.20
C ASN A 373 20.34 0.82 5.95
N GLY A 374 19.72 0.27 7.00
CA GLY A 374 18.84 1.03 7.89
C GLY A 374 19.61 1.74 9.02
N ASP A 375 20.91 1.50 9.22
CA ASP A 375 21.68 2.22 10.23
C ASP A 375 21.78 3.70 9.86
N TYR A 376 21.31 4.58 10.74
CA TYR A 376 21.24 6.03 10.54
C TYR A 376 22.53 6.77 10.90
N LYS A 377 23.57 6.06 11.38
CA LYS A 377 24.87 6.65 11.77
C LYS A 377 26.04 6.06 11.02
N LYS A 378 25.98 4.78 10.63
CA LYS A 378 27.13 4.05 10.11
C LYS A 378 26.89 3.59 8.69
N SER A 379 27.89 3.84 7.84
CA SER A 379 27.95 3.23 6.52
C SER A 379 28.09 1.71 6.59
N LEU A 380 27.46 1.03 5.65
CA LEU A 380 27.55 -0.42 5.48
C LEU A 380 28.57 -0.75 4.38
N LYS A 381 29.64 -1.48 4.74
CA LYS A 381 30.64 -1.96 3.79
C LYS A 381 30.44 -3.44 3.52
N LEU A 382 30.36 -3.82 2.24
CA LEU A 382 30.14 -5.19 1.78
C LEU A 382 31.15 -5.56 0.71
N ASN A 383 31.50 -6.85 0.65
CA ASN A 383 32.17 -7.41 -0.53
C ASN A 383 31.09 -7.78 -1.55
N LEU A 384 31.35 -7.47 -2.81
CA LEU A 384 30.51 -7.88 -3.93
C LEU A 384 30.89 -9.30 -4.37
N PRO A 385 29.94 -10.09 -4.91
CA PRO A 385 30.28 -11.31 -5.62
C PRO A 385 31.22 -11.00 -6.81
N VAL A 386 32.02 -11.98 -7.22
CA VAL A 386 33.02 -11.80 -8.28
C VAL A 386 32.37 -11.34 -9.58
N GLY A 387 32.89 -10.25 -10.13
CA GLY A 387 32.46 -9.66 -11.40
C GLY A 387 32.43 -8.14 -11.35
N ASP A 388 32.13 -7.55 -12.50
CA ASP A 388 31.86 -6.12 -12.65
C ASP A 388 30.35 -5.88 -12.57
N TRP A 389 29.98 -4.84 -11.81
CA TRP A 389 28.60 -4.54 -11.45
C TRP A 389 28.25 -3.11 -11.82
N HIS A 390 27.22 -2.91 -12.62
CA HIS A 390 26.65 -1.61 -12.93
C HIS A 390 25.69 -1.16 -11.84
N VAL A 391 25.76 0.11 -11.47
CA VAL A 391 24.87 0.72 -10.47
C VAL A 391 23.59 1.17 -11.17
N LEU A 392 22.46 0.57 -10.84
CA LEU A 392 21.15 0.97 -11.37
C LEU A 392 20.44 1.99 -10.47
N ALA A 393 20.67 1.89 -9.16
CA ALA A 393 20.12 2.81 -8.17
C ALA A 393 21.07 2.91 -6.98
N ASP A 394 21.22 4.09 -6.39
CA ASP A 394 21.87 4.29 -5.09
C ASP A 394 21.14 5.34 -4.25
N ALA A 395 21.80 5.86 -3.20
CA ALA A 395 21.25 6.89 -2.32
C ALA A 395 20.89 8.19 -3.05
N GLU A 396 21.63 8.51 -4.11
CA GLU A 396 21.53 9.79 -4.81
C GLU A 396 20.57 9.68 -5.98
N ARG A 397 20.72 8.66 -6.84
CA ARG A 397 20.06 8.65 -8.15
C ARG A 397 19.75 7.27 -8.71
N ILE A 398 18.93 7.28 -9.75
CA ILE A 398 18.69 6.16 -10.67
C ILE A 398 19.59 6.33 -11.90
N ASP A 399 20.16 5.23 -12.36
CA ASP A 399 21.03 5.13 -13.54
C ASP A 399 20.61 3.90 -14.36
N LEU A 400 19.56 4.06 -15.18
CA LEU A 400 18.98 2.95 -15.95
C LEU A 400 19.93 2.39 -17.01
N GLU A 401 20.87 3.21 -17.49
CA GLU A 401 21.90 2.82 -18.47
C GLU A 401 23.07 2.09 -17.80
N GLY A 402 23.18 2.21 -16.48
CA GLY A 402 24.23 1.58 -15.70
C GLY A 402 25.61 2.12 -16.06
N GLU A 403 25.77 3.42 -16.24
CA GLU A 403 27.07 3.97 -16.69
C GLU A 403 28.17 3.77 -15.64
N ARG A 404 27.80 3.77 -14.36
CA ARG A 404 28.75 3.57 -13.26
C ARG A 404 28.95 2.10 -12.95
N THR A 405 30.21 1.68 -12.87
CA THR A 405 30.60 0.32 -12.48
C THR A 405 31.31 0.30 -11.14
N LEU A 406 31.08 -0.76 -10.36
CA LEU A 406 31.77 -1.10 -9.13
C LEU A 406 32.32 -2.53 -9.23
N SER A 407 33.42 -2.79 -8.53
CA SER A 407 34.01 -4.12 -8.40
C SER A 407 34.52 -4.32 -6.97
N GLU A 408 34.59 -5.59 -6.55
CA GLU A 408 35.09 -6.07 -5.26
C GLU A 408 34.30 -5.64 -4.01
N LYS A 409 34.07 -4.34 -3.79
CA LYS A 409 33.48 -3.79 -2.57
C LYS A 409 32.53 -2.65 -2.86
N VAL A 410 31.54 -2.51 -1.99
CA VAL A 410 30.59 -1.39 -1.98
C VAL A 410 30.49 -0.80 -0.58
N SER A 411 30.26 0.51 -0.52
CA SER A 411 29.98 1.24 0.73
C SER A 411 28.67 1.98 0.57
N LEU A 412 27.66 1.60 1.35
CA LEU A 412 26.38 2.29 1.41
C LEU A 412 26.42 3.34 2.52
N PRO A 413 26.05 4.59 2.27
CA PRO A 413 25.81 5.59 3.31
C PRO A 413 24.81 5.12 4.39
N PRO A 414 24.73 5.80 5.54
CA PRO A 414 23.61 5.62 6.45
C PRO A 414 22.25 5.75 5.74
N THR A 415 21.26 4.99 6.16
CA THR A 415 19.86 5.07 5.66
C THR A 415 19.74 4.98 4.13
N SER A 416 20.52 4.15 3.46
CA SER A 416 20.54 4.11 1.98
C SER A 416 20.41 2.71 1.42
N GLY A 417 20.00 2.63 0.15
CA GLY A 417 19.94 1.39 -0.61
C GLY A 417 20.72 1.48 -1.91
N MET A 418 21.01 0.34 -2.51
CA MET A 418 21.65 0.23 -3.81
C MET A 418 21.13 -0.98 -4.56
N ILE A 419 20.97 -0.83 -5.88
CA ILE A 419 20.68 -1.91 -6.82
C ILE A 419 21.82 -1.96 -7.82
N LEU A 420 22.43 -3.12 -7.93
CA LEU A 420 23.51 -3.41 -8.87
C LEU A 420 23.08 -4.53 -9.83
N ILE A 421 23.59 -4.48 -11.04
CA ILE A 421 23.43 -5.56 -12.02
C ILE A 421 24.76 -5.93 -12.67
N LYS A 422 24.97 -7.21 -12.91
CA LYS A 422 26.19 -7.72 -13.53
C LYS A 422 26.31 -7.26 -14.99
N SER A 423 27.52 -6.94 -15.45
CA SER A 423 27.75 -6.36 -16.80
C SER A 423 27.20 -7.13 -17.99
N GLY A 424 27.02 -8.45 -17.89
CA GLY A 424 26.42 -9.27 -18.93
C GLY A 424 24.88 -9.19 -19.03
N SER A 425 24.22 -8.55 -18.06
CA SER A 425 22.76 -8.64 -17.86
C SER A 425 22.05 -7.29 -17.96
N VAL A 426 22.76 -6.21 -18.29
CA VAL A 426 22.17 -4.87 -18.51
C VAL A 426 21.26 -4.91 -19.74
N LYS A 427 19.98 -4.56 -19.59
CA LYS A 427 18.97 -4.70 -20.65
C LYS A 427 18.85 -3.51 -21.63
N ASN A 428 19.69 -2.48 -21.47
CA ASN A 428 19.67 -1.28 -22.30
C ASN A 428 20.86 -1.19 -23.30
N ARG A 429 21.37 -2.33 -23.79
CA ARG A 429 22.32 -2.36 -24.93
C ARG A 429 21.65 -2.83 -26.21
#